data_AF-A0A258SX08-F1
#
_entry.id   AF-A0A258SX08-F1
#
_cell.length_a   1.000
_cell.length_b   1.000
_cell.length_c   1.000
_cell.angle_alpha   90.00
_cell.angle_beta   90.00
_cell.angle_gamma   90.00
#
_symmetry.space_group_name_H-M   'P 1'
#
loop_
_entity.id
_entity.type
_entity.pdbx_description
1 polymer ?
#
loop_
_entity_poly.entity_id
_entity_poly.type
_entity_poly.pdbx_seq_one_letter_code
_entity_poly.pdbx_strand_id
1 'polypeptide(L)'
;MLSGARRFHCDDGAQPYHHSGVSAFAEYAVVSRRSVVKIDSDISLVEAALFGCAVMTGVGTVVNTCKVRPGDSVAVVGLGGVGLSSVLGAAACGATRIIAIDLAQDKLDLALQLGATDAFLATDPEIVEKVKAATKGGVDHAIEMAGSVRAFDLAYKITRRGGKTATAGLANPNSQITLPPVNLVGEERTIHGSYMGSCVPSRDIPRFIALYERGKLPVNRLLSSTGPLDEINAAFDLLDQGKVVRHVITF
;
A
#
# COMPACT_ATOMS: atom_id res chain seq x y z
N MET A 1 -22.31 -12.24 1.33
CA MET A 1 -22.01 -12.88 0.03
C MET A 1 -22.58 -12.05 -1.12
N LEU A 2 -22.17 -12.28 -2.37
CA LEU A 2 -22.76 -11.60 -3.55
C LEU A 2 -24.28 -11.78 -3.64
N SER A 3 -24.80 -12.90 -3.13
CA SER A 3 -26.23 -13.19 -3.03
C SER A 3 -26.94 -12.50 -1.85
N GLY A 4 -26.27 -11.63 -1.10
CA GLY A 4 -26.77 -11.07 0.17
C GLY A 4 -26.75 -12.03 1.35
N ALA A 5 -26.57 -13.34 1.11
CA ALA A 5 -26.63 -14.33 2.17
C ALA A 5 -25.44 -14.22 3.14
N ARG A 6 -25.72 -14.53 4.42
CA ARG A 6 -24.73 -14.68 5.50
C ARG A 6 -24.41 -16.16 5.71
N ARG A 7 -23.19 -16.44 6.16
CA ARG A 7 -22.68 -17.81 6.38
C ARG A 7 -22.22 -18.04 7.82
N PHE A 8 -22.01 -16.96 8.58
CA PHE A 8 -21.65 -17.02 9.98
C PHE A 8 -22.91 -17.04 10.84
N HIS A 9 -22.91 -17.91 11.83
CA HIS A 9 -23.93 -18.05 12.86
C HIS A 9 -23.20 -18.21 14.19
N CYS A 10 -23.65 -17.48 15.20
CA CYS A 10 -23.17 -17.62 16.57
C CYS A 10 -24.17 -18.47 17.36
N ASP A 11 -23.71 -19.09 18.45
CA ASP A 11 -24.55 -19.95 19.32
C ASP A 11 -25.70 -19.18 19.99
N ASP A 12 -25.53 -17.87 20.17
CA ASP A 12 -26.56 -16.95 20.67
C ASP A 12 -27.60 -16.56 19.61
N GLY A 13 -27.51 -17.12 18.40
CA GLY A 13 -28.40 -16.85 17.27
C GLY A 13 -28.01 -15.61 16.44
N ALA A 14 -26.95 -14.89 16.81
CA ALA A 14 -26.47 -13.76 16.02
C ALA A 14 -25.96 -14.23 14.65
N GLN A 15 -26.13 -13.36 13.65
CA GLN A 15 -25.64 -13.61 12.29
C GLN A 15 -24.72 -12.46 11.83
N PRO A 16 -23.41 -12.57 12.09
CA PRO A 16 -22.44 -11.57 11.69
C PRO A 16 -22.45 -11.29 10.19
N TYR A 17 -22.19 -10.03 9.83
CA TYR A 17 -22.00 -9.64 8.44
C TYR A 17 -20.67 -10.18 7.90
N HIS A 18 -20.64 -10.38 6.58
CA HIS A 18 -19.40 -10.66 5.86
C HIS A 18 -18.65 -9.35 5.64
N HIS A 19 -17.32 -9.37 5.79
CA HIS A 19 -16.48 -8.20 5.59
C HIS A 19 -15.68 -8.32 4.30
N SER A 20 -15.87 -7.37 3.39
CA SER A 20 -15.16 -7.25 2.10
C SER A 20 -15.16 -8.51 1.22
N GLY A 21 -16.10 -9.43 1.45
CA GLY A 21 -16.20 -10.70 0.73
C GLY A 21 -15.12 -11.73 1.07
N VAL A 22 -14.35 -11.52 2.14
CA VAL A 22 -13.27 -12.43 2.58
C VAL A 22 -13.52 -12.96 3.99
N SER A 23 -13.68 -12.08 5.00
CA SER A 23 -13.85 -12.46 6.41
C SER A 23 -12.79 -13.46 6.92
N ALA A 24 -11.51 -13.10 6.81
CA ALA A 24 -10.37 -14.00 7.07
C ALA A 24 -9.97 -14.21 8.54
N PHE A 25 -10.63 -13.57 9.51
CA PHE A 25 -10.37 -13.79 10.94
C PHE A 25 -11.25 -14.91 11.51
N ALA A 26 -11.08 -16.10 10.94
CA ALA A 26 -11.76 -17.34 11.32
C ALA A 26 -10.96 -18.53 10.75
N GLU A 27 -11.00 -19.68 11.42
CA GLU A 27 -10.36 -20.92 10.93
C GLU A 27 -10.94 -21.39 9.58
N TYR A 28 -12.21 -21.07 9.32
CA TYR A 28 -12.90 -21.39 8.07
C TYR A 28 -13.65 -20.17 7.52
N ALA A 29 -13.58 -19.99 6.19
CA ALA A 29 -14.30 -18.92 5.49
C ALA A 29 -15.03 -19.46 4.25
N VAL A 30 -16.21 -18.91 3.99
CA VAL A 30 -16.97 -19.16 2.75
C VAL A 30 -16.89 -17.92 1.87
N VAL A 31 -16.16 -18.03 0.77
CA VAL A 31 -15.91 -16.91 -0.16
C VAL A 31 -16.52 -17.17 -1.53
N SER A 32 -16.73 -16.11 -2.30
CA SER A 32 -17.12 -16.26 -3.70
C SER A 32 -15.96 -16.84 -4.51
N ARG A 33 -16.26 -17.70 -5.49
CA ARG A 33 -15.27 -18.13 -6.51
C ARG A 33 -14.61 -16.94 -7.23
N ARG A 34 -15.29 -15.79 -7.30
CA ARG A 34 -14.77 -14.56 -7.91
C ARG A 34 -13.79 -13.79 -7.00
N SER A 35 -13.70 -14.18 -5.73
CA SER A 35 -12.89 -13.53 -4.69
C SER A 35 -11.73 -14.41 -4.22
N VAL A 36 -11.44 -15.48 -4.95
CA VAL A 36 -10.34 -16.41 -4.65
C VAL A 36 -9.48 -16.62 -5.90
N VAL A 37 -8.17 -16.66 -5.70
CA VAL A 37 -7.19 -16.94 -6.75
C VAL A 37 -6.41 -18.18 -6.31
N LYS A 38 -6.36 -19.19 -7.19
CA LYS A 38 -5.48 -20.34 -6.97
C LYS A 38 -4.03 -19.90 -7.22
N ILE A 39 -3.15 -20.18 -6.28
CA ILE A 39 -1.71 -19.96 -6.38
C ILE A 39 -0.98 -21.32 -6.36
N ASP A 40 0.30 -21.30 -6.69
CA ASP A 40 1.14 -22.50 -6.64
C ASP A 40 1.44 -22.92 -5.20
N SER A 41 1.77 -24.20 -4.98
CA SER A 41 2.02 -24.75 -3.64
C SER A 41 3.41 -24.47 -3.08
N ASP A 42 4.31 -23.91 -3.90
CA ASP A 42 5.73 -23.77 -3.56
C ASP A 42 6.00 -22.58 -2.62
N ILE A 43 5.07 -21.62 -2.52
CA ILE A 43 5.14 -20.49 -1.59
C ILE A 43 4.47 -20.85 -0.25
N SER A 44 5.09 -20.46 0.87
CA SER A 44 4.48 -20.67 2.18
C SER A 44 3.19 -19.86 2.34
N LEU A 45 2.20 -20.39 3.07
CA LEU A 45 0.93 -19.68 3.27
C LEU A 45 1.11 -18.36 4.04
N VAL A 46 2.09 -18.29 4.93
CA VAL A 46 2.44 -17.07 5.69
C VAL A 46 2.88 -15.96 4.74
N GLU A 47 3.73 -16.27 3.76
CA GLU A 47 4.19 -15.30 2.78
C GLU A 47 3.10 -15.00 1.73
N ALA A 48 2.37 -16.02 1.30
CA ALA A 48 1.25 -15.89 0.36
C ALA A 48 0.18 -14.91 0.88
N ALA A 49 -0.08 -14.90 2.20
CA ALA A 49 -1.05 -14.01 2.83
C ALA A 49 -0.73 -12.52 2.60
N LEU A 50 0.53 -12.15 2.36
CA LEU A 50 0.94 -10.77 2.11
C LEU A 50 0.42 -10.23 0.77
N PHE A 51 0.15 -11.11 -0.19
CA PHE A 51 -0.24 -10.76 -1.56
C PHE A 51 -1.73 -10.44 -1.72
N GLY A 52 -2.57 -10.81 -0.75
CA GLY A 52 -4.03 -10.66 -0.85
C GLY A 52 -4.53 -9.21 -0.78
N CYS A 53 -3.75 -8.29 -0.22
CA CYS A 53 -4.15 -6.89 -0.08
C CYS A 53 -2.97 -5.92 -0.20
N ALA A 54 -2.03 -5.96 0.75
CA ALA A 54 -0.99 -4.93 0.88
C ALA A 54 -0.11 -4.79 -0.36
N VAL A 55 0.46 -5.92 -0.78
CA VAL A 55 1.35 -5.99 -1.92
C VAL A 55 0.59 -5.65 -3.20
N MET A 56 -0.63 -6.18 -3.34
CA MET A 56 -1.51 -5.86 -4.48
C MET A 56 -1.77 -4.36 -4.58
N THR A 57 -2.13 -3.72 -3.48
CA THR A 57 -2.43 -2.29 -3.45
C THR A 57 -1.18 -1.46 -3.71
N GLY A 58 -0.07 -1.72 -3.01
CA GLY A 58 1.14 -0.91 -3.13
C GLY A 58 1.83 -1.09 -4.48
N VAL A 59 2.19 -2.32 -4.83
CA VAL A 59 2.84 -2.64 -6.11
C VAL A 59 1.90 -2.34 -7.28
N GLY A 60 0.62 -2.65 -7.16
CA GLY A 60 -0.37 -2.33 -8.18
C GLY A 60 -0.53 -0.82 -8.41
N THR A 61 -0.49 0.00 -7.35
CA THR A 61 -0.54 1.47 -7.53
C THR A 61 0.63 1.95 -8.37
N VAL A 62 1.83 1.42 -8.16
CA VAL A 62 3.01 1.74 -8.97
C VAL A 62 2.83 1.26 -10.42
N VAL A 63 2.53 -0.02 -10.61
CA VAL A 63 2.57 -0.69 -11.93
C VAL A 63 1.34 -0.37 -12.79
N ASN A 64 0.14 -0.42 -12.20
CA ASN A 64 -1.11 -0.33 -12.94
C ASN A 64 -1.68 1.10 -12.95
N THR A 65 -1.69 1.76 -11.78
CA THR A 65 -2.29 3.10 -11.64
C THR A 65 -1.36 4.18 -12.18
N CYS A 66 -0.18 4.34 -11.57
CA CYS A 66 0.82 5.32 -11.96
C CYS A 66 1.47 4.97 -13.30
N LYS A 67 1.64 3.67 -13.56
CA LYS A 67 2.37 3.11 -14.71
C LYS A 67 3.80 3.63 -14.75
N VAL A 68 4.47 3.53 -13.61
CA VAL A 68 5.87 3.93 -13.42
C VAL A 68 6.74 3.24 -14.47
N ARG A 69 7.62 4.01 -15.09
CA ARG A 69 8.56 3.55 -16.12
C ARG A 69 9.99 3.54 -15.58
N PRO A 70 10.89 2.72 -16.15
CA PRO A 70 12.31 2.85 -15.86
C PRO A 70 12.78 4.28 -16.09
N GLY A 71 13.54 4.83 -15.17
CA GLY A 71 13.97 6.23 -15.21
C GLY A 71 13.12 7.18 -14.38
N ASP A 72 11.85 6.85 -14.11
CA ASP A 72 10.95 7.75 -13.42
C ASP A 72 11.39 8.02 -11.95
N SER A 73 10.97 9.16 -11.41
CA SER A 73 11.06 9.49 -9.99
C SER A 73 9.73 9.26 -9.26
N VAL A 74 9.79 8.63 -8.10
CA VAL A 74 8.62 8.26 -7.29
C VAL A 74 8.78 8.78 -5.86
N ALA A 75 7.75 9.36 -5.28
CA ALA A 75 7.66 9.58 -3.84
C ALA A 75 6.53 8.72 -3.24
N VAL A 76 6.77 8.14 -2.07
CA VAL A 76 5.77 7.39 -1.31
C VAL A 76 5.59 8.07 0.05
N VAL A 77 4.37 8.54 0.32
CA VAL A 77 3.99 9.21 1.58
C VAL A 77 3.17 8.26 2.44
N GLY A 78 3.72 7.86 3.58
CA GLY A 78 3.19 6.83 4.47
C GLY A 78 3.81 5.47 4.17
N LEU A 79 4.56 4.92 5.13
CA LEU A 79 5.39 3.72 5.02
C LEU A 79 4.89 2.59 5.92
N GLY A 80 3.57 2.41 5.98
CA GLY A 80 2.98 1.15 6.45
C GLY A 80 3.20 0.03 5.43
N GLY A 81 2.59 -1.15 5.66
CA GLY A 81 2.77 -2.29 4.77
C GLY A 81 2.42 -2.04 3.28
N VAL A 82 1.47 -1.14 2.99
CA VAL A 82 1.12 -0.76 1.59
C VAL A 82 2.15 0.21 1.01
N GLY A 83 2.60 1.19 1.79
CA GLY A 83 3.63 2.14 1.39
C GLY A 83 4.96 1.46 1.08
N LEU A 84 5.43 0.60 1.98
CA LEU A 84 6.66 -0.17 1.75
C LEU A 84 6.53 -1.15 0.58
N SER A 85 5.32 -1.70 0.34
CA SER A 85 5.05 -2.45 -0.90
C SER A 85 5.16 -1.58 -2.16
N SER A 86 4.81 -0.29 -2.07
CA SER A 86 4.96 0.67 -3.17
C SER A 86 6.44 1.00 -3.42
N VAL A 87 7.25 1.11 -2.37
CA VAL A 87 8.72 1.27 -2.49
C VAL A 87 9.32 0.07 -3.23
N LEU A 88 8.96 -1.16 -2.81
CA LEU A 88 9.38 -2.39 -3.49
C LEU A 88 8.95 -2.41 -4.96
N GLY A 89 7.70 -2.03 -5.23
CA GLY A 89 7.16 -1.95 -6.59
C GLY A 89 7.92 -0.93 -7.45
N ALA A 90 8.21 0.26 -6.92
CA ALA A 90 8.93 1.31 -7.62
C ALA A 90 10.36 0.87 -7.99
N ALA A 91 11.05 0.21 -7.06
CA ALA A 91 12.37 -0.37 -7.30
C ALA A 91 12.31 -1.46 -8.38
N ALA A 92 11.33 -2.35 -8.31
CA ALA A 92 11.13 -3.41 -9.31
C ALA A 92 10.79 -2.87 -10.72
N CYS A 93 10.15 -1.70 -10.81
CA CYS A 93 9.86 -1.00 -12.07
C CYS A 93 11.07 -0.24 -12.65
N GLY A 94 12.18 -0.13 -11.92
CA GLY A 94 13.37 0.60 -12.36
C GLY A 94 13.26 2.12 -12.19
N ALA A 95 12.46 2.60 -11.24
CA ALA A 95 12.50 4.01 -10.84
C ALA A 95 13.93 4.36 -10.37
N THR A 96 14.46 5.51 -10.80
CA THR A 96 15.86 5.89 -10.51
C THR A 96 16.00 6.71 -9.25
N ARG A 97 14.90 7.33 -8.79
CA ARG A 97 14.81 8.08 -7.54
C ARG A 97 13.54 7.67 -6.84
N ILE A 98 13.66 7.13 -5.63
CA ILE A 98 12.53 6.64 -4.82
C ILE A 98 12.61 7.32 -3.46
N ILE A 99 11.71 8.26 -3.22
CA ILE A 99 11.67 9.08 -2.02
C ILE A 99 10.66 8.48 -1.04
N ALA A 100 11.14 8.09 0.13
CA ALA A 100 10.32 7.59 1.22
C ALA A 100 10.00 8.70 2.22
N ILE A 101 8.72 8.85 2.60
CA ILE A 101 8.27 9.90 3.52
C ILE A 101 7.35 9.29 4.57
N ASP A 102 7.69 9.46 5.85
CA ASP A 102 6.88 9.02 6.99
C ASP A 102 7.18 9.91 8.22
N LEU A 103 6.39 9.76 9.28
CA LEU A 103 6.63 10.40 10.56
C LEU A 103 7.68 9.66 11.40
N ALA A 104 7.88 8.37 11.15
CA ALA A 104 8.73 7.50 11.96
C ALA A 104 10.08 7.19 11.28
N GLN A 105 11.18 7.45 11.98
CA GLN A 105 12.54 7.28 11.46
C GLN A 105 12.89 5.82 11.17
N ASP A 106 12.44 4.89 12.00
CA ASP A 106 12.63 3.45 11.82
C ASP A 106 12.02 2.94 10.50
N LYS A 107 10.84 3.45 10.11
CA LYS A 107 10.21 3.13 8.82
C LYS A 107 10.98 3.70 7.63
N LEU A 108 11.57 4.89 7.80
CA LEU A 108 12.43 5.50 6.79
C LEU A 108 13.70 4.67 6.57
N ASP A 109 14.35 4.25 7.66
CA ASP A 109 15.54 3.41 7.62
C ASP A 109 15.23 2.07 6.93
N LEU A 110 14.09 1.46 7.25
CA LEU A 110 13.62 0.24 6.58
C LEU A 110 13.36 0.49 5.08
N ALA A 111 12.72 1.59 4.70
CA ALA A 111 12.46 1.91 3.30
C ALA A 111 13.76 2.06 2.48
N LEU A 112 14.80 2.69 3.05
CA LEU A 112 16.12 2.79 2.42
C LEU A 112 16.71 1.39 2.15
N GLN A 113 16.59 0.48 3.10
CA GLN A 113 17.05 -0.90 2.91
C GLN A 113 16.22 -1.69 1.88
N LEU A 114 15.01 -1.24 1.56
CA LEU A 114 14.08 -1.86 0.61
C LEU A 114 14.13 -1.22 -0.78
N GLY A 115 15.00 -0.24 -1.01
CA GLY A 115 15.23 0.35 -2.32
C GLY A 115 14.85 1.83 -2.45
N ALA A 116 14.40 2.49 -1.38
CA ALA A 116 14.31 3.95 -1.38
C ALA A 116 15.73 4.54 -1.53
N THR A 117 15.85 5.59 -2.34
CA THR A 117 17.10 6.34 -2.54
C THR A 117 17.25 7.51 -1.58
N ASP A 118 16.12 7.99 -1.07
CA ASP A 118 16.03 9.14 -0.18
C ASP A 118 14.94 8.90 0.85
N ALA A 119 15.12 9.52 2.02
CA ALA A 119 14.17 9.46 3.11
C ALA A 119 14.02 10.85 3.74
N PHE A 120 12.78 11.28 3.98
CA PHE A 120 12.48 12.53 4.67
C PHE A 120 11.41 12.34 5.73
N LEU A 121 11.62 12.95 6.90
CA LEU A 121 10.59 13.03 7.93
C LEU A 121 9.47 13.96 7.46
N ALA A 122 8.22 13.48 7.51
CA ALA A 122 7.05 14.26 7.12
C ALA A 122 6.80 15.47 8.04
N THR A 123 7.46 15.53 9.20
CA THR A 123 7.44 16.68 10.12
C THR A 123 8.42 17.79 9.74
N ASP A 124 9.31 17.56 8.77
CA ASP A 124 10.26 18.57 8.31
C ASP A 124 9.51 19.71 7.61
N PRO A 125 9.58 20.96 8.12
CA PRO A 125 8.84 22.09 7.56
C PRO A 125 9.28 22.45 6.13
N GLU A 126 10.47 22.03 5.71
CA GLU A 126 11.05 22.30 4.39
C GLU A 126 10.95 21.10 3.45
N ILE A 127 10.22 20.04 3.82
CA ILE A 127 10.16 18.78 3.05
C ILE A 127 9.80 19.00 1.58
N VAL A 128 8.85 19.89 1.27
CA VAL A 128 8.44 20.15 -0.11
C VAL A 128 9.60 20.66 -0.96
N GLU A 129 10.35 21.63 -0.42
CA GLU A 129 11.50 22.22 -1.13
C GLU A 129 12.67 21.24 -1.22
N LYS A 130 12.93 20.46 -0.16
CA LYS A 130 13.94 19.40 -0.16
C LYS A 130 13.65 18.33 -1.21
N VAL A 131 12.41 17.86 -1.30
CA VAL A 131 12.01 16.89 -2.31
C VAL A 131 12.14 17.47 -3.71
N LYS A 132 11.67 18.70 -3.94
CA LYS A 132 11.81 19.36 -5.24
C LYS A 132 13.27 19.58 -5.63
N ALA A 133 14.13 19.96 -4.70
CA ALA A 133 15.57 20.10 -4.96
C ALA A 133 16.21 18.75 -5.33
N ALA A 134 15.88 17.68 -4.60
CA ALA A 134 16.39 16.33 -4.86
C ALA A 134 15.93 15.75 -6.22
N THR A 135 14.80 16.24 -6.74
CA THR A 135 14.16 15.74 -7.97
C THR A 135 14.18 16.73 -9.13
N LYS A 136 14.79 17.90 -8.95
CA LYS A 136 14.84 18.99 -9.94
C LYS A 136 13.44 19.48 -10.37
N GLY A 137 12.51 19.60 -9.42
CA GLY A 137 11.20 20.23 -9.63
C GLY A 137 9.99 19.43 -9.13
N GLY A 138 10.20 18.28 -8.51
CA GLY A 138 9.17 17.39 -8.01
C GLY A 138 9.23 16.01 -8.65
N VAL A 139 8.49 15.04 -8.07
CA VAL A 139 8.46 13.67 -8.57
C VAL A 139 7.46 13.47 -9.70
N ASP A 140 7.75 12.50 -10.56
CA ASP A 140 6.88 12.06 -11.66
C ASP A 140 5.58 11.47 -11.12
N HIS A 141 5.71 10.66 -10.05
CA HIS A 141 4.60 10.00 -9.38
C HIS A 141 4.73 10.20 -7.87
N ALA A 142 3.79 10.90 -7.25
CA ALA A 142 3.65 10.91 -5.80
C ALA A 142 2.51 9.97 -5.40
N ILE A 143 2.79 9.04 -4.49
CA ILE A 143 1.89 7.97 -4.07
C ILE A 143 1.59 8.13 -2.58
N GLU A 144 0.35 8.46 -2.26
CA GLU A 144 -0.13 8.66 -0.91
C GLU A 144 -0.76 7.37 -0.36
N MET A 145 -0.29 6.94 0.82
CA MET A 145 -0.59 5.66 1.45
C MET A 145 -0.86 5.79 2.97
N ALA A 146 -0.97 7.01 3.49
CA ALA A 146 -1.19 7.28 4.92
C ALA A 146 -2.68 7.42 5.28
N GLY A 147 -3.54 7.75 4.32
CA GLY A 147 -4.96 7.97 4.53
C GLY A 147 -5.25 9.27 5.28
N SER A 148 -4.52 10.36 4.99
CA SER A 148 -4.80 11.66 5.61
C SER A 148 -4.73 12.83 4.63
N VAL A 149 -5.51 13.88 4.90
CA VAL A 149 -5.50 15.11 4.09
C VAL A 149 -4.11 15.75 4.04
N ARG A 150 -3.38 15.74 5.16
CA ARG A 150 -2.01 16.27 5.24
C ARG A 150 -1.04 15.50 4.36
N ALA A 151 -1.12 14.16 4.36
CA ALA A 151 -0.29 13.32 3.51
C ALA A 151 -0.61 13.52 2.02
N PHE A 152 -1.90 13.65 1.68
CA PHE A 152 -2.32 13.96 0.32
C PHE A 152 -1.82 15.32 -0.15
N ASP A 153 -1.98 16.37 0.67
CA ASP A 153 -1.51 17.71 0.35
C ASP A 153 0.01 17.72 0.11
N LEU A 154 0.76 17.02 0.95
CA LEU A 154 2.20 16.85 0.76
C LEU A 154 2.52 16.13 -0.56
N ALA A 155 1.90 14.97 -0.82
CA ALA A 155 2.09 14.21 -2.06
C ALA A 155 1.77 15.06 -3.29
N TYR A 156 0.69 15.83 -3.25
CA TYR A 156 0.33 16.75 -4.32
C TYR A 156 1.40 17.84 -4.49
N LYS A 157 1.82 18.53 -3.43
CA LYS A 157 2.80 19.64 -3.49
C LYS A 157 4.18 19.22 -4.02
N ILE A 158 4.60 17.97 -3.79
CA ILE A 158 5.87 17.45 -4.29
C ILE A 158 5.79 16.84 -5.69
N THR A 159 4.60 16.70 -6.27
CA THR A 159 4.42 16.23 -7.65
C THR A 159 4.89 17.33 -8.61
N ARG A 160 5.62 16.98 -9.68
CA ARG A 160 6.04 17.96 -10.71
C ARG A 160 4.91 18.34 -11.66
N ARG A 161 5.17 19.36 -12.48
CA ARG A 161 4.35 19.69 -13.66
C ARG A 161 4.30 18.48 -14.61
N GLY A 162 3.12 18.14 -15.12
CA GLY A 162 2.87 16.93 -15.90
C GLY A 162 2.87 15.63 -15.10
N GLY A 163 3.07 15.70 -13.77
CA GLY A 163 3.17 14.54 -12.89
C GLY A 163 1.82 14.01 -12.42
N LYS A 164 1.86 12.85 -11.75
CA LYS A 164 0.68 12.17 -11.20
C LYS A 164 0.74 12.10 -9.69
N THR A 165 -0.37 12.43 -9.04
CA THR A 165 -0.59 12.13 -7.63
C THR A 165 -1.60 11.00 -7.52
N ALA A 166 -1.20 9.85 -7.00
CA ALA A 166 -2.09 8.73 -6.70
C ALA A 166 -2.33 8.63 -5.19
N THR A 167 -3.56 8.30 -4.80
CA THR A 167 -3.89 7.98 -3.40
C THR A 167 -4.55 6.61 -3.33
N ALA A 168 -4.05 5.76 -2.45
CA ALA A 168 -4.72 4.52 -2.04
C ALA A 168 -4.96 4.49 -0.52
N GLY A 169 -4.56 5.55 0.20
CA GLY A 169 -4.89 5.75 1.60
C GLY A 169 -6.38 6.03 1.77
N LEU A 170 -7.05 5.25 2.61
CA LEU A 170 -8.46 5.46 2.94
C LEU A 170 -8.57 6.43 4.11
N ALA A 171 -8.77 7.71 3.80
CA ALA A 171 -9.01 8.74 4.80
C ALA A 171 -10.40 8.63 5.44
N ASN A 172 -10.59 9.33 6.57
CA ASN A 172 -11.90 9.46 7.19
C ASN A 172 -12.93 10.01 6.16
N PRO A 173 -14.13 9.41 6.05
CA PRO A 173 -15.10 9.76 5.00
C PRO A 173 -15.62 11.20 5.06
N ASN A 174 -15.48 11.88 6.20
CA ASN A 174 -15.87 13.29 6.37
C ASN A 174 -14.73 14.26 6.02
N SER A 175 -13.53 13.77 5.73
CA SER A 175 -12.40 14.60 5.34
C SER A 175 -12.51 15.04 3.88
N GLN A 176 -12.06 16.26 3.59
CA GLN A 176 -12.06 16.82 2.25
C GLN A 176 -10.67 17.32 1.86
N ILE A 177 -10.37 17.21 0.57
CA ILE A 177 -9.19 17.78 -0.05
C ILE A 177 -9.65 19.00 -0.86
N THR A 178 -8.99 20.14 -0.66
CA THR A 178 -9.28 21.38 -1.37
C THR A 178 -8.11 21.73 -2.28
N LEU A 179 -8.36 21.86 -3.58
CA LEU A 179 -7.33 22.17 -4.57
C LEU A 179 -7.80 23.30 -5.51
N PRO A 180 -6.96 24.30 -5.80
CA PRO A 180 -7.25 25.28 -6.83
C PRO A 180 -7.25 24.62 -8.23
N PRO A 181 -8.38 24.62 -8.97
CA PRO A 181 -8.44 23.97 -10.29
C PRO A 181 -7.44 24.55 -11.30
N VAL A 182 -7.11 25.83 -11.16
CA VAL A 182 -6.12 26.50 -12.01
C VAL A 182 -4.74 25.85 -11.93
N ASN A 183 -4.33 25.31 -10.78
CA ASN A 183 -3.04 24.63 -10.65
C ASN A 183 -3.06 23.27 -11.34
N LEU A 184 -4.18 22.54 -11.24
CA LEU A 184 -4.34 21.24 -11.91
C LEU A 184 -4.21 21.41 -13.43
N VAL A 185 -4.89 22.40 -13.99
CA VAL A 185 -4.86 22.70 -15.43
C VAL A 185 -3.52 23.32 -15.84
N GLY A 186 -3.09 24.38 -15.16
CA GLY A 186 -1.90 25.16 -15.53
C GLY A 186 -0.58 24.41 -15.37
N GLU A 187 -0.55 23.35 -14.55
CA GLU A 187 0.60 22.46 -14.38
C GLU A 187 0.42 21.09 -15.04
N GLU A 188 -0.71 20.86 -15.73
CA GLU A 188 -1.01 19.59 -16.41
C GLU A 188 -0.89 18.36 -15.48
N ARG A 189 -1.32 18.50 -14.23
CA ARG A 189 -1.22 17.41 -13.24
C ARG A 189 -2.41 16.46 -13.33
N THR A 190 -2.20 15.21 -12.94
CA THR A 190 -3.26 14.21 -12.81
C THR A 190 -3.41 13.76 -11.36
N ILE A 191 -4.64 13.59 -10.89
CA ILE A 191 -4.96 12.98 -9.59
C ILE A 191 -5.72 11.68 -9.84
N HIS A 192 -5.34 10.60 -9.14
CA HIS A 192 -5.97 9.29 -9.31
C HIS A 192 -6.22 8.58 -7.98
N GLY A 193 -7.41 8.04 -7.79
CA GLY A 193 -7.68 7.09 -6.71
C GLY A 193 -7.28 5.67 -7.12
N SER A 194 -6.55 4.95 -6.28
CA SER A 194 -6.13 3.57 -6.57
C SER A 194 -6.77 2.58 -5.60
N TYR A 195 -7.88 1.98 -6.02
CA TYR A 195 -8.50 0.91 -5.26
C TYR A 195 -7.82 -0.43 -5.59
N MET A 196 -7.29 -1.11 -4.58
CA MET A 196 -6.54 -2.37 -4.71
C MET A 196 -5.42 -2.30 -5.79
N GLY A 197 -4.78 -1.14 -5.93
CA GLY A 197 -3.71 -0.94 -6.90
C GLY A 197 -4.17 -1.05 -8.37
N SER A 198 -5.46 -0.81 -8.65
CA SER A 198 -6.10 -1.09 -9.95
C SER A 198 -5.80 -2.51 -10.48
N CYS A 199 -5.61 -3.46 -9.56
CA CYS A 199 -5.24 -4.81 -9.91
C CYS A 199 -6.42 -5.63 -10.41
N VAL A 200 -6.09 -6.63 -11.22
CA VAL A 200 -6.94 -7.79 -11.49
C VAL A 200 -6.32 -8.95 -10.70
N PRO A 201 -6.92 -9.40 -9.58
CA PRO A 201 -6.28 -10.35 -8.66
C PRO A 201 -5.75 -11.63 -9.34
N SER A 202 -6.53 -12.21 -10.26
CA SER A 202 -6.13 -13.42 -11.01
C SER A 202 -4.94 -13.22 -11.94
N ARG A 203 -4.67 -11.98 -12.34
CA ARG A 203 -3.52 -11.59 -13.16
C ARG A 203 -2.34 -11.21 -12.28
N ASP A 204 -2.57 -10.39 -11.26
CA ASP A 204 -1.51 -9.67 -10.57
C ASP A 204 -0.94 -10.44 -9.38
N ILE A 205 -1.74 -11.22 -8.64
CA ILE A 205 -1.22 -12.06 -7.54
C ILE A 205 -0.16 -13.04 -8.08
N PRO A 206 -0.42 -13.85 -9.13
CA PRO A 206 0.59 -14.77 -9.63
C PRO A 206 1.84 -14.07 -10.16
N ARG A 207 1.68 -12.89 -10.78
CA ARG A 207 2.82 -12.09 -11.28
C ARG A 207 3.69 -11.55 -10.16
N PHE A 208 3.09 -11.05 -9.08
CA PHE A 208 3.83 -10.53 -7.94
C PHE A 208 4.52 -11.65 -7.16
N ILE A 209 3.88 -12.82 -7.01
CA ILE A 209 4.52 -14.02 -6.46
C ILE A 209 5.72 -14.43 -7.31
N ALA A 210 5.58 -14.51 -8.63
CA ALA A 210 6.69 -14.85 -9.51
C ALA A 210 7.86 -13.86 -9.46
N LEU A 211 7.60 -12.56 -9.20
CA LEU A 211 8.65 -11.57 -8.97
C LEU A 211 9.33 -11.77 -7.60
N TYR A 212 8.56 -12.14 -6.58
CA TYR A 212 9.09 -12.48 -5.26
C TYR A 212 10.02 -13.68 -5.30
N GLU A 213 9.59 -14.77 -5.94
CA GLU A 213 10.38 -16.02 -6.10
C GLU A 213 11.69 -15.78 -6.85
N ARG A 214 11.72 -14.79 -7.75
CA ARG A 214 12.93 -14.36 -8.48
C ARG A 214 13.78 -13.34 -7.72
N GLY A 215 13.45 -13.06 -6.46
CA GLY A 215 14.14 -12.09 -5.61
C GLY A 215 13.99 -10.63 -6.04
N LYS A 216 13.03 -10.31 -6.93
CA LYS A 216 12.80 -8.96 -7.46
C LYS A 216 11.80 -8.16 -6.63
N LEU A 217 11.06 -8.81 -5.76
CA LEU A 217 10.07 -8.19 -4.89
C LEU A 217 10.13 -8.85 -3.50
N PRO A 218 11.14 -8.55 -2.65
CA PRO A 218 11.37 -9.23 -1.38
C PRO A 218 10.32 -8.88 -0.31
N VAL A 219 9.07 -9.31 -0.52
CA VAL A 219 7.91 -8.98 0.35
C VAL A 219 8.01 -9.59 1.74
N ASN A 220 8.76 -10.69 1.89
CA ASN A 220 9.02 -11.33 3.18
C ASN A 220 9.70 -10.38 4.17
N ARG A 221 10.46 -9.40 3.68
CA ARG A 221 11.07 -8.36 4.52
C ARG A 221 10.05 -7.39 5.16
N LEU A 222 8.80 -7.42 4.70
CA LEU A 222 7.71 -6.64 5.30
C LEU A 222 7.04 -7.37 6.47
N LEU A 223 7.26 -8.69 6.61
CA LEU A 223 6.71 -9.49 7.69
C LEU A 223 7.48 -9.19 8.99
N SER A 224 6.84 -8.50 9.92
CA SER A 224 7.45 -8.13 11.20
C SER A 224 7.25 -9.19 12.28
N SER A 225 6.11 -9.88 12.25
CA SER A 225 5.77 -10.90 13.25
C SER A 225 4.64 -11.82 12.78
N THR A 226 4.48 -12.92 13.49
CA THR A 226 3.38 -13.88 13.35
C THR A 226 2.80 -14.20 14.73
N GLY A 227 1.53 -14.60 14.79
CA GLY A 227 0.89 -14.95 16.06
C GLY A 227 -0.43 -15.70 15.84
N PRO A 228 -0.93 -16.43 16.84
CA PRO A 228 -2.17 -17.18 16.72
C PRO A 228 -3.39 -16.26 16.65
N LEU A 229 -4.51 -16.76 16.10
CA LEU A 229 -5.78 -16.02 16.07
C LEU A 229 -6.25 -15.57 17.46
N ASP A 230 -5.98 -16.36 18.50
CA ASP A 230 -6.36 -16.04 19.88
C ASP A 230 -5.73 -14.75 20.41
N GLU A 231 -4.60 -14.32 19.82
CA GLU A 231 -3.88 -13.11 20.20
C GLU A 231 -4.17 -11.91 19.28
N ILE A 232 -5.22 -11.99 18.45
CA ILE A 232 -5.51 -10.98 17.42
C ILE A 232 -5.64 -9.55 17.98
N ASN A 233 -6.18 -9.38 19.18
CA ASN A 233 -6.31 -8.05 19.80
C ASN A 233 -4.94 -7.44 20.13
N ALA A 234 -4.02 -8.23 20.69
CA ALA A 234 -2.65 -7.77 20.95
C ALA A 234 -1.91 -7.43 19.64
N ALA A 235 -2.17 -8.19 18.57
CA ALA A 235 -1.64 -7.89 17.24
C ALA A 235 -2.17 -6.53 16.71
N PHE A 236 -3.44 -6.20 16.95
CA PHE A 236 -4.00 -4.89 16.62
C PHE A 236 -3.38 -3.76 17.44
N ASP A 237 -3.15 -3.96 18.74
CA ASP A 237 -2.49 -2.96 19.60
C ASP A 237 -1.07 -2.64 19.12
N LEU A 238 -0.31 -3.66 18.71
CA LEU A 238 1.02 -3.46 18.12
C LEU A 238 0.96 -2.66 16.81
N LEU A 239 -0.06 -2.90 15.98
CA LEU A 239 -0.26 -2.18 14.73
C LEU A 239 -0.62 -0.71 14.98
N ASP A 240 -1.52 -0.45 15.94
CA ASP A 240 -1.93 0.91 16.33
C ASP A 240 -0.76 1.72 16.89
N GLN A 241 0.09 1.09 17.71
CA GLN A 241 1.32 1.69 18.23
C GLN A 241 2.42 1.85 17.16
N GLY A 242 2.19 1.38 15.93
CA GLY A 242 3.15 1.45 14.83
C GLY A 242 4.38 0.56 14.98
N LYS A 243 4.36 -0.41 15.91
CA LYS A 243 5.50 -1.29 16.24
C LYS A 243 5.70 -2.43 15.24
N VAL A 244 4.73 -2.68 14.38
CA VAL A 244 4.76 -3.73 13.36
C VAL A 244 4.37 -3.17 12.00
N VAL A 245 4.99 -3.66 10.94
CA VAL A 245 4.62 -3.35 9.54
C VAL A 245 3.54 -4.31 9.06
N ARG A 246 3.78 -5.62 9.22
CA ARG A 246 2.82 -6.69 8.98
C ARG A 246 2.93 -7.75 10.07
N HIS A 247 1.78 -8.08 10.63
CA HIS A 247 1.58 -9.24 11.47
C HIS A 247 0.70 -10.24 10.72
N VAL A 248 1.14 -11.51 10.62
CA VAL A 248 0.35 -12.58 10.01
C VAL A 248 -0.22 -13.47 11.09
N ILE A 249 -1.55 -13.64 11.04
CA ILE A 249 -2.26 -14.56 11.93
C ILE A 249 -2.11 -15.99 11.43
N THR A 250 -1.76 -16.89 12.33
CA THR A 250 -1.62 -18.33 12.09
C THR A 250 -2.71 -19.13 12.82
N PHE A 251 -3.00 -20.31 12.31
CA PHE A 251 -4.03 -21.24 12.79
C PHE A 251 -3.41 -22.63 12.93
#